data_AF-R5H771-F1
#
_entry.id   AF-R5H771-F1
#
_cell.length_a   1.000
_cell.length_b   1.000
_cell.length_c   1.000
_cell.angle_alpha   90.00
_cell.angle_beta   90.00
_cell.angle_gamma   90.00
#
_symmetry.space_group_name_H-M   'P 1'
#
loop_
_entity.id
_entity.type
_entity.pdbx_description
1 polymer ?
#
loop_
_entity_poly.entity_id
_entity_poly.type
_entity_poly.pdbx_seq_one_letter_code
_entity_poly.pdbx_strand_id
1 'polypeptide(L)'
;MTTDTRKKELAVEFEIEGRKCHVGGISKGSGMIAPNMATMLGFITTDVAICHELLEKALRKVNQLTYSMVSVDGDTSTNDTLILMSSGLAKNPEITAEDKNYEKFENALYAVMMNLARETARDGEGATKLLECIVKGAPDENTAKVVAKSVISSSLVKAAMFAADANWGRILCAIGYAKADFDISKVSVELASEKGKITVCTNGAGISFSEEDAKKILSEEEIKVLVDLHCGEGEAIAWGCDLTFEYVKINAEYRT
;
A
#
# COMPACT_ATOMS: atom_id res chain seq x y z
N MET A 1 3.62 1.87 -20.71
CA MET A 1 3.56 0.60 -19.96
C MET A 1 4.74 -0.26 -20.39
N THR A 2 5.37 -1.01 -19.49
CA THR A 2 6.45 -1.96 -19.83
C THR A 2 5.99 -3.40 -19.61
N THR A 3 6.18 -3.92 -18.40
CA THR A 3 5.73 -5.25 -17.95
C THR A 3 4.35 -5.18 -17.27
N ASP A 4 3.74 -4.00 -17.21
CA ASP A 4 2.37 -3.81 -16.73
C ASP A 4 1.38 -4.60 -17.59
N THR A 5 0.43 -5.29 -16.96
CA THR A 5 -0.60 -6.05 -17.70
C THR A 5 -1.88 -5.22 -17.88
N ARG A 6 -2.03 -4.15 -17.10
CA ARG A 6 -3.21 -3.25 -17.13
C ARG A 6 -2.84 -1.78 -17.01
N LYS A 7 -3.70 -0.93 -17.58
CA LYS A 7 -3.62 0.53 -17.39
C LYS A 7 -4.04 0.88 -15.96
N LYS A 8 -3.30 1.79 -15.33
CA LYS A 8 -3.57 2.30 -13.98
C LYS A 8 -3.87 3.78 -14.10
N GLU A 9 -5.16 4.11 -14.13
CA GLU A 9 -5.66 5.48 -14.27
C GLU A 9 -6.87 5.67 -13.37
N LEU A 10 -6.93 6.81 -12.68
CA LEU A 10 -8.05 7.15 -11.80
C LEU A 10 -8.22 8.66 -11.74
N ALA A 11 -9.47 9.13 -11.64
CA ALA A 11 -9.79 10.52 -11.35
C ALA A 11 -10.94 10.63 -10.36
N VAL A 12 -10.94 11.69 -9.56
CA VAL A 12 -11.97 12.04 -8.59
C VAL A 12 -12.44 13.47 -8.80
N GLU A 13 -13.73 13.72 -8.58
CA GLU A 13 -14.35 15.04 -8.53
C GLU A 13 -14.70 15.36 -7.07
N PHE A 14 -14.47 16.60 -6.63
CA PHE A 14 -14.82 17.08 -5.30
C PHE A 14 -15.08 18.60 -5.32
N GLU A 15 -15.53 19.17 -4.20
CA GLU A 15 -15.95 20.58 -4.13
C GLU A 15 -15.18 21.41 -3.10
N ILE A 16 -14.63 22.55 -3.55
CA ILE A 16 -14.04 23.59 -2.71
C ILE A 16 -14.85 24.87 -2.89
N GLU A 17 -15.46 25.37 -1.81
CA GLU A 17 -16.24 26.62 -1.79
C GLU A 17 -17.26 26.74 -2.96
N GLY A 18 -18.04 25.68 -3.24
CA GLY A 18 -19.01 25.68 -4.35
C GLY A 18 -18.43 25.46 -5.75
N ARG A 19 -17.11 25.21 -5.88
CA ARG A 19 -16.43 24.94 -7.15
C ARG A 19 -16.05 23.47 -7.28
N LYS A 20 -16.50 22.86 -8.38
CA LYS A 20 -16.06 21.52 -8.79
C LYS A 20 -14.59 21.55 -9.15
N CYS A 21 -13.83 20.68 -8.52
CA CYS A 21 -12.40 20.48 -8.69
C CYS A 21 -12.13 19.00 -8.99
N HIS A 22 -11.00 18.72 -9.63
CA HIS A 22 -10.62 17.38 -10.05
C HIS A 22 -9.18 17.06 -9.66
N VAL A 23 -8.94 15.81 -9.29
CA VAL A 23 -7.59 15.21 -9.27
C VAL A 23 -7.63 13.97 -10.14
N GLY A 24 -6.72 13.87 -11.09
CA GLY A 24 -6.54 12.71 -11.95
C GLY A 24 -5.11 12.21 -11.89
N GLY A 25 -4.90 10.92 -12.08
CA GLY A 25 -3.57 10.34 -12.04
C GLY A 25 -3.43 9.10 -12.88
N ILE A 26 -2.21 8.89 -13.38
CA ILE A 26 -1.77 7.66 -14.02
C ILE A 26 -0.51 7.14 -13.34
N SER A 27 -0.34 5.82 -13.37
CA SER A 27 0.83 5.14 -12.81
C SER A 27 1.33 4.04 -13.74
N LYS A 28 2.65 3.82 -13.75
CA LYS A 28 3.31 2.71 -14.45
C LYS A 28 4.36 2.06 -13.55
N GLY A 29 4.35 0.73 -13.47
CA GLY A 29 5.24 -0.07 -12.65
C GLY A 29 4.57 -1.38 -12.23
N SER A 30 5.31 -2.49 -12.36
CA SER A 30 4.89 -3.84 -11.98
C SER A 30 6.06 -4.72 -11.47
N GLY A 31 7.31 -4.36 -11.75
CA GLY A 31 8.53 -4.98 -11.22
C GLY A 31 9.56 -3.93 -10.79
N MET A 32 10.55 -4.36 -9.99
CA MET A 32 11.47 -3.52 -9.20
C MET A 32 10.72 -2.57 -8.27
N ILE A 33 9.62 -3.00 -7.67
CA ILE A 33 8.81 -2.13 -6.81
C ILE A 33 9.21 -2.31 -5.35
N ALA A 34 10.09 -1.46 -4.86
CA ALA A 34 10.27 -1.20 -3.43
C ALA A 34 10.66 0.26 -3.19
N PRO A 35 9.75 1.20 -3.48
CA PRO A 35 9.97 2.63 -3.30
C PRO A 35 10.63 3.01 -1.96
N ASN A 36 11.85 3.55 -2.06
CA ASN A 36 12.49 4.38 -1.02
C ASN A 36 12.58 5.86 -1.45
N MET A 37 11.73 6.24 -2.42
CA MET A 37 11.17 7.58 -2.69
C MET A 37 10.20 7.50 -3.91
N ALA A 38 10.36 6.52 -4.79
CA ALA A 38 9.34 5.83 -5.61
C ALA A 38 10.01 4.54 -6.18
N THR A 39 9.26 3.54 -6.68
CA THR A 39 9.58 2.81 -7.91
C THR A 39 8.32 2.71 -8.69
N MET A 40 8.17 3.59 -9.68
CA MET A 40 6.98 3.77 -10.50
C MET A 40 7.09 5.15 -11.16
N LEU A 41 6.53 5.28 -12.37
CA LEU A 41 6.33 6.58 -13.01
C LEU A 41 4.89 7.02 -12.77
N GLY A 42 4.73 8.06 -11.95
CA GLY A 42 3.44 8.57 -11.51
C GLY A 42 3.25 10.00 -11.97
N PHE A 43 2.14 10.27 -12.65
CA PHE A 43 1.81 11.61 -13.12
C PHE A 43 0.40 11.94 -12.65
N ILE A 44 0.31 12.92 -11.76
CA ILE A 44 -0.92 13.40 -11.15
C ILE A 44 -1.18 14.82 -11.64
N THR A 45 -2.41 15.11 -12.04
CA THR A 45 -2.85 16.43 -12.48
C THR A 45 -4.07 16.89 -11.70
N THR A 46 -4.16 18.20 -11.48
CA THR A 46 -5.32 18.83 -10.86
C THR A 46 -5.60 20.19 -11.48
N ASP A 47 -6.85 20.61 -11.43
CA ASP A 47 -7.30 21.96 -11.80
C ASP A 47 -7.49 22.88 -10.58
N VAL A 48 -7.23 22.39 -9.36
CA VAL A 48 -7.35 23.14 -8.10
C VAL A 48 -6.38 24.31 -8.07
N ALA A 49 -6.85 25.52 -7.81
CA ALA A 49 -5.98 26.65 -7.47
C ALA A 49 -5.38 26.46 -6.07
N ILE A 50 -4.07 26.24 -5.98
CA ILE A 50 -3.31 25.99 -4.76
C ILE A 50 -1.88 26.51 -4.95
N CYS A 51 -1.31 27.12 -3.90
CA CYS A 51 0.06 27.60 -3.97
C CYS A 51 1.07 26.44 -4.02
N HIS A 52 2.26 26.71 -4.56
CA HIS A 52 3.27 25.69 -4.81
C HIS A 52 3.71 24.96 -3.54
N GLU A 53 3.88 25.69 -2.43
CA GLU A 53 4.36 25.16 -1.15
C GLU A 53 3.41 24.10 -0.59
N LEU A 54 2.10 24.36 -0.66
CA LEU A 54 1.08 23.42 -0.20
C LEU A 54 0.90 22.26 -1.17
N LEU A 55 1.05 22.49 -2.49
CA LEU A 55 1.05 21.42 -3.47
C LEU A 55 2.18 20.41 -3.23
N GLU A 56 3.40 20.91 -3.00
CA GLU A 56 4.56 20.07 -2.69
C GLU A 56 4.38 19.34 -1.35
N LYS A 57 3.89 20.05 -0.32
CA LYS A 57 3.64 19.47 1.00
C LYS A 57 2.62 18.32 0.93
N ALA A 58 1.52 18.51 0.21
CA ALA A 58 0.51 17.48 -0.01
C ALA A 58 1.11 16.27 -0.74
N LEU A 59 1.88 16.49 -1.80
CA LEU A 59 2.53 15.41 -2.54
C LEU A 59 3.44 14.57 -1.64
N ARG A 60 4.30 15.21 -0.84
CA ARG A 60 5.23 14.51 0.05
C ARG A 60 4.50 13.69 1.10
N LYS A 61 3.50 14.29 1.77
CA LYS A 61 2.72 13.61 2.81
C LYS A 61 1.94 12.43 2.24
N VAL A 62 1.20 12.64 1.15
CA VAL A 62 0.41 11.57 0.53
C VAL A 62 1.30 10.47 -0.03
N ASN A 63 2.46 10.79 -0.61
CA ASN A 63 3.41 9.78 -1.09
C ASN A 63 3.93 8.86 0.03
N GLN A 64 4.15 9.40 1.23
CA GLN A 64 4.58 8.61 2.40
C GLN A 64 3.52 7.62 2.88
N LEU A 65 2.24 7.87 2.57
CA LEU A 65 1.10 7.03 2.94
C LEU A 65 0.64 6.10 1.83
N THR A 66 1.15 6.26 0.60
CA THR A 66 0.68 5.56 -0.60
C THR A 66 1.82 4.80 -1.26
N TYR A 67 2.46 5.34 -2.29
CA TYR A 67 3.49 4.63 -3.04
C TYR A 67 4.66 4.19 -2.15
N SER A 68 5.08 4.97 -1.15
CA SER A 68 6.16 4.57 -0.24
C SER A 68 5.83 3.34 0.62
N MET A 69 4.56 2.95 0.66
CA MET A 69 4.04 1.80 1.38
C MET A 69 3.76 0.60 0.45
N VAL A 70 4.23 0.64 -0.80
CA VAL A 70 4.11 -0.47 -1.76
C VAL A 70 5.41 -1.27 -1.84
N SER A 71 5.33 -2.60 -1.95
CA SER A 71 6.45 -3.45 -2.38
C SER A 71 5.97 -4.66 -3.18
N VAL A 72 6.58 -4.91 -4.34
CA VAL A 72 6.44 -6.14 -5.13
C VAL A 72 7.57 -7.11 -4.80
N ASP A 73 8.83 -6.72 -5.00
CA ASP A 73 10.00 -7.61 -4.94
C ASP A 73 11.07 -7.19 -3.94
N GLY A 74 11.04 -5.95 -3.44
CA GLY A 74 12.02 -5.45 -2.47
C GLY A 74 13.17 -4.66 -3.10
N ASP A 75 13.21 -4.56 -4.43
CA ASP A 75 14.24 -3.83 -5.16
C ASP A 75 13.77 -2.41 -5.47
N THR A 76 14.53 -1.40 -5.04
CA THR A 76 14.27 0.01 -5.41
C THR A 76 14.90 0.30 -6.78
N SER A 77 14.16 0.97 -7.67
CA SER A 77 14.65 1.34 -9.00
C SER A 77 15.55 2.57 -8.96
N THR A 78 16.12 2.90 -10.11
CA THR A 78 17.02 4.05 -10.28
C THR A 78 16.34 5.25 -10.97
N ASN A 79 15.08 5.11 -11.41
CA ASN A 79 14.40 6.09 -12.29
C ASN A 79 13.11 6.66 -11.70
N ASP A 80 13.00 6.65 -10.38
CA ASP A 80 11.70 6.75 -9.76
C ASP A 80 11.18 8.18 -9.71
N THR A 81 9.99 8.38 -10.27
CA THR A 81 9.50 9.72 -10.60
C THR A 81 8.02 9.82 -10.28
N LEU A 82 7.67 10.76 -9.41
CA LEU A 82 6.30 11.14 -9.11
C LEU A 82 6.15 12.65 -9.33
N ILE A 83 5.24 13.04 -10.23
CA ILE A 83 5.01 14.43 -10.59
C ILE A 83 3.55 14.78 -10.29
N LEU A 84 3.34 15.93 -9.64
CA LEU A 84 2.03 16.54 -9.42
C LEU A 84 2.02 17.92 -10.08
N MET A 85 1.04 18.16 -10.96
CA MET A 85 0.87 19.44 -11.67
C MET A 85 -0.49 20.03 -11.37
N SER A 86 -0.53 21.33 -11.06
CA SER A 86 -1.78 22.08 -10.91
C SER A 86 -1.91 23.16 -11.98
N SER A 87 -3.11 23.29 -12.57
CA SER A 87 -3.43 24.32 -13.56
C SER A 87 -4.23 25.51 -13.01
N GLY A 88 -4.87 25.40 -11.85
CA GLY A 88 -5.74 26.43 -11.27
C GLY A 88 -7.04 26.71 -12.05
N LEU A 89 -7.39 25.90 -13.05
CA LEU A 89 -8.53 26.13 -13.94
C LEU A 89 -9.91 25.88 -13.31
N ALA A 90 -9.99 25.26 -12.12
CA ALA A 90 -11.23 25.06 -11.38
C ALA A 90 -11.82 26.38 -10.84
N LYS A 91 -10.99 27.44 -10.74
CA LYS A 91 -11.37 28.77 -10.25
C LYS A 91 -11.96 28.76 -8.82
N ASN A 92 -11.56 27.80 -8.00
CA ASN A 92 -11.71 27.91 -6.54
C ASN A 92 -10.82 29.05 -6.00
N PRO A 93 -11.14 29.63 -4.83
CA PRO A 93 -10.19 30.47 -4.11
C PRO A 93 -8.88 29.72 -3.91
N GLU A 94 -7.76 30.40 -4.17
CA GLU A 94 -6.44 29.77 -4.07
C GLU A 94 -6.18 29.30 -2.64
N ILE A 95 -5.86 28.01 -2.51
CA ILE A 95 -5.50 27.42 -1.22
C ILE A 95 -4.08 27.91 -0.88
N THR A 96 -3.98 28.67 0.21
CA THR A 96 -2.73 29.31 0.68
C THR A 96 -2.42 29.02 2.14
N ALA A 97 -3.29 28.27 2.84
CA ALA A 97 -3.08 27.81 4.21
C ALA A 97 -3.57 26.36 4.38
N GLU A 98 -3.11 25.69 5.43
CA GLU A 98 -3.58 24.35 5.83
C GLU A 98 -4.95 24.43 6.52
N ASP A 99 -5.96 24.80 5.73
CA ASP A 99 -7.34 24.89 6.16
C ASP A 99 -8.16 23.68 5.67
N LYS A 100 -9.48 23.75 5.86
CA LYS A 100 -10.41 22.70 5.41
C LYS A 100 -10.39 22.48 3.89
N ASN A 101 -10.04 23.49 3.09
CA ASN A 101 -9.95 23.36 1.65
C ASN A 101 -8.66 22.64 1.25
N TYR A 102 -7.56 22.89 1.96
CA TYR A 102 -6.34 22.08 1.86
C TYR A 102 -6.60 20.61 2.24
N GLU A 103 -7.30 20.35 3.35
CA GLU A 103 -7.66 18.98 3.76
C GLU A 103 -8.50 18.25 2.70
N LYS A 104 -9.48 18.93 2.08
CA LYS A 104 -10.27 18.36 0.97
C LYS A 104 -9.39 17.97 -0.22
N PHE A 105 -8.46 18.84 -0.60
CA PHE A 105 -7.51 18.56 -1.68
C PHE A 105 -6.60 17.38 -1.33
N GLU A 106 -6.04 17.35 -0.12
CA GLU A 106 -5.18 16.27 0.35
C GLU A 106 -5.89 14.92 0.34
N ASN A 107 -7.15 14.88 0.78
CA ASN A 107 -7.99 13.68 0.75
C ASN A 107 -8.28 13.21 -0.69
N ALA A 108 -8.54 14.13 -1.62
CA ALA A 108 -8.74 13.80 -3.03
C ALA A 108 -7.45 13.26 -3.66
N LEU A 109 -6.30 13.87 -3.35
CA LEU A 109 -4.98 13.40 -3.77
C LEU A 109 -4.67 12.02 -3.20
N TYR A 110 -4.95 11.79 -1.91
CA TYR A 110 -4.81 10.49 -1.27
C TYR A 110 -5.68 9.42 -1.92
N ALA A 111 -6.95 9.72 -2.19
CA ALA A 111 -7.85 8.78 -2.85
C ALA A 111 -7.28 8.33 -4.22
N VAL A 112 -6.74 9.25 -5.02
CA VAL A 112 -6.13 8.93 -6.31
C VAL A 112 -4.86 8.10 -6.12
N MET A 113 -3.91 8.59 -5.32
CA MET A 113 -2.60 7.95 -5.16
C MET A 113 -2.67 6.60 -4.46
N MET A 114 -3.56 6.43 -3.47
CA MET A 114 -3.77 5.17 -2.75
C MET A 114 -4.29 4.09 -3.69
N ASN A 115 -5.30 4.39 -4.50
CA ASN A 115 -5.83 3.41 -5.46
C ASN A 115 -4.80 3.06 -6.54
N LEU A 116 -4.04 4.03 -7.05
CA LEU A 116 -2.97 3.74 -8.00
C LEU A 116 -1.85 2.89 -7.37
N ALA A 117 -1.50 3.14 -6.10
CA ALA A 117 -0.55 2.33 -5.34
C ALA A 117 -1.03 0.89 -5.15
N ARG A 118 -2.32 0.69 -4.83
CA ARG A 118 -2.95 -0.65 -4.78
C ARG A 118 -2.88 -1.36 -6.12
N GLU A 119 -3.18 -0.66 -7.21
CA GLU A 119 -3.12 -1.24 -8.55
C GLU A 119 -1.68 -1.54 -9.00
N THR A 120 -0.69 -0.79 -8.53
CA THR A 120 0.73 -1.13 -8.71
C THR A 120 1.07 -2.46 -8.01
N ALA A 121 0.61 -2.66 -6.78
CA ALA A 121 0.82 -3.92 -6.05
C ALA A 121 0.06 -5.09 -6.71
N ARG A 122 -1.22 -4.89 -7.06
CA ARG A 122 -2.06 -5.90 -7.73
C ARG A 122 -1.48 -6.34 -9.07
N ASP A 123 -0.90 -5.41 -9.81
CA ASP A 123 -0.28 -5.67 -11.11
C ASP A 123 1.19 -6.06 -11.02
N GLY A 124 1.65 -6.50 -9.83
CA GLY A 124 3.00 -7.04 -9.65
C GLY A 124 3.29 -8.16 -10.66
N GLU A 125 4.53 -8.25 -11.13
CA GLU A 125 4.92 -9.25 -12.14
C GLU A 125 4.59 -10.68 -11.69
N GLY A 126 3.69 -11.34 -12.42
CA GLY A 126 3.23 -12.69 -12.09
C GLY A 126 2.34 -12.79 -10.85
N ALA A 127 1.93 -11.68 -10.24
CA ALA A 127 1.06 -11.67 -9.07
C ALA A 127 -0.33 -12.26 -9.39
N THR A 128 -0.87 -13.01 -8.44
CA THR A 128 -2.27 -13.50 -8.47
C THR A 128 -3.12 -12.92 -7.36
N LYS A 129 -2.50 -12.35 -6.32
CA LYS A 129 -3.18 -11.80 -5.16
C LYS A 129 -2.59 -10.44 -4.76
N LEU A 130 -3.48 -9.48 -4.46
CA LEU A 130 -3.14 -8.26 -3.75
C LEU A 130 -3.10 -8.55 -2.24
N LEU A 131 -2.01 -8.14 -1.59
CA LEU A 131 -1.84 -8.21 -0.15
C LEU A 131 -1.93 -6.82 0.46
N GLU A 132 -2.76 -6.67 1.49
CA GLU A 132 -2.82 -5.46 2.31
C GLU A 132 -2.43 -5.81 3.74
N CYS A 133 -1.31 -5.30 4.23
CA CYS A 133 -0.97 -5.41 5.65
C CYS A 133 -1.42 -4.15 6.38
N ILE A 134 -2.34 -4.33 7.32
CA ILE A 134 -2.88 -3.25 8.15
C ILE A 134 -2.34 -3.48 9.54
N VAL A 135 -1.48 -2.58 10.01
CA VAL A 135 -0.91 -2.60 11.35
C VAL A 135 -1.60 -1.54 12.18
N LYS A 136 -2.07 -1.90 13.37
CA LYS A 136 -2.61 -0.98 14.37
C LYS A 136 -2.01 -1.26 15.74
N GLY A 137 -2.29 -0.37 16.69
CA GLY A 137 -1.83 -0.53 18.06
C GLY A 137 -0.32 -0.38 18.20
N ALA A 138 0.38 0.24 17.24
CA ALA A 138 1.82 0.46 17.34
C ALA A 138 2.14 1.62 18.31
N PRO A 139 3.36 1.70 18.87
CA PRO A 139 3.79 2.85 19.67
C PRO A 139 3.66 4.18 18.92
N ASP A 140 3.99 4.17 17.62
CA ASP A 140 3.88 5.29 16.70
C ASP A 140 3.62 4.83 15.25
N GLU A 141 3.25 5.78 14.39
CA GLU A 141 2.98 5.53 12.97
C GLU A 141 4.20 4.95 12.24
N ASN A 142 5.42 5.38 12.62
CA ASN A 142 6.64 4.90 11.98
C ASN A 142 6.86 3.40 12.25
N THR A 143 6.63 2.95 13.48
CA THR A 143 6.68 1.54 13.87
C THR A 143 5.65 0.73 13.09
N ALA A 144 4.41 1.24 12.99
CA ALA A 144 3.38 0.60 12.19
C ALA A 144 3.80 0.46 10.71
N LYS A 145 4.37 1.52 10.12
CA LYS A 145 4.88 1.51 8.73
C LYS A 145 5.98 0.47 8.53
N VAL A 146 6.96 0.44 9.45
CA VAL A 146 8.09 -0.50 9.39
C VAL A 146 7.60 -1.95 9.47
N VAL A 147 6.68 -2.26 10.39
CA VAL A 147 6.10 -3.60 10.53
C VAL A 147 5.28 -3.98 9.30
N ALA A 148 4.41 -3.07 8.82
CA ALA A 148 3.55 -3.33 7.67
C ALA A 148 4.38 -3.64 6.41
N LYS A 149 5.41 -2.85 6.13
CA LYS A 149 6.35 -3.10 5.02
C LYS A 149 7.12 -4.41 5.21
N SER A 150 7.55 -4.72 6.43
CA SER A 150 8.27 -5.96 6.75
C SER A 150 7.47 -7.21 6.37
N VAL A 151 6.15 -7.20 6.65
CA VAL A 151 5.24 -8.31 6.34
C VAL A 151 5.04 -8.46 4.82
N ILE A 152 4.70 -7.38 4.12
CA ILE A 152 4.41 -7.46 2.67
C ILE A 152 5.67 -7.72 1.82
N SER A 153 6.87 -7.42 2.32
CA SER A 153 8.14 -7.71 1.64
C SER A 153 8.70 -9.10 1.95
N SER A 154 8.10 -9.87 2.87
CA SER A 154 8.61 -11.19 3.25
C SER A 154 8.34 -12.23 2.17
N SER A 155 9.39 -12.77 1.53
CA SER A 155 9.23 -13.83 0.50
C SER A 155 8.49 -15.06 1.03
N LEU A 156 8.67 -15.41 2.30
CA LEU A 156 7.97 -16.54 2.93
C LEU A 156 6.47 -16.26 3.10
N VAL A 157 6.09 -15.04 3.52
CA VAL A 157 4.68 -14.63 3.61
C VAL A 157 4.07 -14.59 2.21
N LYS A 158 4.73 -13.94 1.25
CA LYS A 158 4.28 -13.85 -0.14
C LYS A 158 4.04 -15.22 -0.77
N ALA A 159 4.94 -16.19 -0.53
CA ALA A 159 4.77 -17.57 -1.00
C ALA A 159 3.65 -18.32 -0.28
N ALA A 160 3.43 -18.06 1.02
CA ALA A 160 2.30 -18.65 1.75
C ALA A 160 0.96 -18.14 1.21
N MET A 161 0.87 -16.83 0.91
CA MET A 161 -0.34 -16.25 0.33
C MET A 161 -0.64 -16.80 -1.06
N PHE A 162 0.38 -17.01 -1.90
CA PHE A 162 0.22 -17.68 -3.21
C PHE A 162 -0.40 -19.09 -3.04
N ALA A 163 0.06 -19.84 -2.04
CA ALA A 163 -0.43 -21.19 -1.76
C ALA A 163 -1.76 -21.25 -1.00
N ALA A 164 -2.37 -20.10 -0.68
CA ALA A 164 -3.49 -19.97 0.24
C ALA A 164 -3.26 -20.67 1.61
N ASP A 165 -2.04 -20.57 2.12
CA ASP A 165 -1.57 -21.14 3.39
C ASP A 165 -1.61 -20.08 4.51
N ALA A 166 -2.39 -20.34 5.57
CA ALA A 166 -2.56 -19.45 6.72
C ALA A 166 -1.40 -19.55 7.72
N ASN A 167 -0.20 -19.33 7.20
CA ASN A 167 1.03 -19.52 7.93
C ASN A 167 1.37 -18.34 8.85
N TRP A 168 0.68 -18.28 9.99
CA TRP A 168 0.90 -17.25 11.02
C TRP A 168 2.35 -17.19 11.52
N GLY A 169 3.07 -18.32 11.52
CA GLY A 169 4.46 -18.37 11.94
C GLY A 169 5.38 -17.56 11.03
N ARG A 170 5.15 -17.59 9.71
CA ARG A 170 5.88 -16.75 8.74
C ARG A 170 5.55 -15.27 8.91
N ILE A 171 4.30 -14.95 9.22
CA ILE A 171 3.86 -13.57 9.48
C ILE A 171 4.52 -13.04 10.77
N LEU A 172 4.48 -13.80 11.86
CA LEU A 172 5.17 -13.44 13.10
C LEU A 172 6.68 -13.32 12.93
N CYS A 173 7.30 -14.19 12.14
CA CYS A 173 8.73 -14.06 11.80
C CYS A 173 9.00 -12.72 11.12
N ALA A 174 8.16 -12.33 10.14
CA ALA A 174 8.28 -11.06 9.45
C ALA A 174 8.05 -9.83 10.35
N ILE A 175 7.13 -9.94 11.31
CA ILE A 175 6.95 -8.93 12.35
C ILE A 175 8.18 -8.88 13.26
N GLY A 176 8.69 -10.03 13.70
CA GLY A 176 9.78 -10.13 14.66
C GLY A 176 11.14 -9.64 14.17
N TYR A 177 11.44 -9.73 12.87
CA TYR A 177 12.66 -9.13 12.31
C TYR A 177 12.48 -7.68 11.84
N ALA A 178 11.28 -7.10 11.96
CA ALA A 178 11.04 -5.71 11.60
C ALA A 178 11.96 -4.81 12.43
N LYS A 179 12.52 -3.77 11.81
CA LYS A 179 13.47 -2.85 12.47
C LYS A 179 12.75 -1.82 13.36
N ALA A 180 11.98 -2.31 14.33
CA ALA A 180 11.24 -1.50 15.29
C ALA A 180 11.20 -2.19 16.66
N ASP A 181 10.91 -1.43 17.72
CA ASP A 181 10.90 -1.92 19.10
C ASP A 181 9.46 -2.01 19.62
N PHE A 182 9.02 -3.21 19.98
CA PHE A 182 7.70 -3.50 20.54
C PHE A 182 7.69 -4.92 21.14
N ASP A 183 6.70 -5.20 21.97
CA ASP A 183 6.56 -6.50 22.63
C ASP A 183 5.85 -7.52 21.72
N ILE A 184 6.62 -8.41 21.11
CA ILE A 184 6.12 -9.49 20.24
C ILE A 184 5.09 -10.40 20.95
N SER A 185 5.16 -10.52 22.28
CA SER A 185 4.29 -11.41 23.05
C SER A 185 2.85 -10.89 23.19
N LYS A 186 2.58 -9.67 22.75
CA LYS A 186 1.22 -9.10 22.73
C LYS A 186 0.58 -9.15 21.34
N VAL A 187 1.36 -9.45 20.31
CA VAL A 187 0.93 -9.33 18.92
C VAL A 187 -0.23 -10.28 18.62
N SER A 188 -1.22 -9.76 17.89
CA SER A 188 -2.32 -10.55 17.34
C SER A 188 -2.35 -10.42 15.83
N VAL A 189 -2.67 -11.52 15.13
CA VAL A 189 -2.78 -11.56 13.67
C VAL A 189 -4.11 -12.17 13.25
N GLU A 190 -4.81 -11.46 12.38
CA GLU A 190 -5.99 -11.96 11.68
C GLU A 190 -5.78 -11.90 10.17
N LEU A 191 -6.37 -12.86 9.46
CA LEU A 191 -6.42 -12.89 7.99
C LEU A 191 -7.86 -12.64 7.56
N ALA A 192 -8.04 -11.77 6.56
CA ALA A 192 -9.37 -11.43 6.08
C ALA A 192 -9.41 -11.28 4.56
N SER A 193 -10.60 -11.51 4.00
CA SER A 193 -10.96 -11.21 2.61
C SER A 193 -12.46 -10.93 2.55
N GLU A 194 -13.03 -10.81 1.35
CA GLU A 194 -14.48 -10.66 1.19
C GLU A 194 -15.28 -11.85 1.76
N LYS A 195 -14.66 -13.04 1.88
CA LYS A 195 -15.30 -14.25 2.39
C LYS A 195 -15.27 -14.39 3.92
N GLY A 196 -14.66 -13.45 4.63
CA GLY A 196 -14.68 -13.41 6.08
C GLY A 196 -13.34 -13.05 6.70
N LYS A 197 -13.22 -13.32 8.00
CA LYS A 197 -12.04 -13.04 8.80
C LYS A 197 -11.77 -14.20 9.76
N ILE A 198 -10.50 -14.53 9.96
CA ILE A 198 -10.06 -15.57 10.88
C ILE A 198 -8.85 -15.11 11.69
N THR A 199 -8.88 -15.34 13.00
CA THR A 199 -7.75 -15.09 13.89
C THR A 199 -6.81 -16.29 13.86
N VAL A 200 -5.52 -16.05 13.64
CA VAL A 200 -4.52 -17.13 13.52
C VAL A 200 -3.44 -17.06 14.60
N CYS A 201 -3.27 -15.89 15.22
CA CYS A 201 -2.31 -15.68 16.30
C CYS A 201 -2.87 -14.70 17.33
N THR A 202 -2.68 -14.99 18.61
CA THR A 202 -2.92 -14.07 19.73
C THR A 202 -1.78 -14.17 20.73
N ASN A 203 -1.43 -13.06 21.38
CA ASN A 203 -0.32 -12.99 22.34
C ASN A 203 1.00 -13.59 21.82
N GLY A 204 1.34 -13.31 20.56
CA GLY A 204 2.56 -13.81 19.92
C GLY A 204 2.60 -15.32 19.68
N ALA A 205 1.48 -16.03 19.84
CA ALA A 205 1.39 -17.48 19.67
C ALA A 205 0.24 -17.87 18.74
N GLY A 206 0.46 -18.91 17.93
CA GLY A 206 -0.58 -19.50 17.11
C GLY A 206 -1.71 -20.08 17.94
N ILE A 207 -2.94 -19.92 17.45
CA ILE A 207 -4.13 -20.53 18.04
C ILE A 207 -4.69 -21.62 17.14
N SER A 208 -5.57 -22.46 17.68
CA SER A 208 -6.33 -23.39 16.84
C SER A 208 -7.36 -22.62 16.03
N PHE A 209 -7.37 -22.83 14.71
CA PHE A 209 -8.35 -22.26 13.79
C PHE A 209 -8.74 -23.29 12.71
N SER A 210 -9.79 -23.00 11.95
CA SER A 210 -10.26 -23.85 10.85
C SER A 210 -9.43 -23.60 9.59
N GLU A 211 -8.59 -24.57 9.22
CA GLU A 211 -7.80 -24.53 7.97
C GLU A 211 -8.69 -24.44 6.72
N GLU A 212 -9.89 -25.02 6.77
CA GLU A 212 -10.86 -24.93 5.67
C GLU A 212 -11.36 -23.50 5.47
N ASP A 213 -11.69 -22.81 6.57
CA ASP A 213 -12.18 -21.43 6.50
C ASP A 213 -11.05 -20.45 6.17
N ALA A 214 -9.86 -20.69 6.72
CA ALA A 214 -8.65 -19.98 6.34
C ALA A 214 -8.38 -20.10 4.83
N LYS A 215 -8.48 -21.31 4.26
CA LYS A 215 -8.31 -21.53 2.83
C LYS A 215 -9.37 -20.83 2.00
N LYS A 216 -10.63 -20.80 2.43
CA LYS A 216 -11.69 -20.03 1.75
C LYS A 216 -11.35 -18.54 1.70
N ILE A 217 -10.88 -17.98 2.82
CA ILE A 217 -10.46 -16.58 2.91
C ILE A 217 -9.27 -16.31 1.98
N LEU A 218 -8.23 -17.14 2.07
CA LEU A 218 -6.98 -16.98 1.35
C LEU A 218 -7.04 -17.35 -0.13
N SER A 219 -8.12 -17.98 -0.59
CA SER A 219 -8.34 -18.26 -2.01
C SER A 219 -8.74 -17.01 -2.81
N GLU A 220 -9.15 -15.93 -2.13
CA GLU A 220 -9.53 -14.67 -2.78
C GLU A 220 -8.34 -13.91 -3.38
N GLU A 221 -8.65 -12.99 -4.30
CA GLU A 221 -7.64 -12.14 -4.95
C GLU A 221 -7.16 -10.99 -4.05
N GLU A 222 -7.94 -10.58 -3.06
CA GLU A 222 -7.57 -9.53 -2.10
C GLU A 222 -7.51 -10.09 -0.69
N ILE A 223 -6.30 -10.13 -0.14
CA ILE A 223 -6.03 -10.67 1.20
C ILE A 223 -5.54 -9.55 2.12
N LYS A 224 -6.16 -9.45 3.28
CA LYS A 224 -5.79 -8.52 4.35
C LYS A 224 -5.10 -9.27 5.47
N VAL A 225 -3.90 -8.83 5.82
CA VAL A 225 -3.15 -9.27 7.01
C VAL A 225 -3.30 -8.18 8.07
N LEU A 226 -4.17 -8.43 9.04
CA LEU A 226 -4.47 -7.49 10.11
C LEU A 226 -3.56 -7.81 11.30
N VAL A 227 -2.71 -6.85 11.68
CA VAL A 227 -1.76 -6.99 12.78
C VAL A 227 -2.10 -5.96 13.85
N ASP A 228 -2.22 -6.41 15.08
CA ASP A 228 -2.39 -5.54 16.24
C ASP A 228 -1.20 -5.72 17.20
N LEU A 229 -0.47 -4.64 17.45
CA LEU A 229 0.71 -4.65 18.33
C LEU A 229 0.37 -4.38 19.80
N HIS A 230 -0.83 -3.86 20.12
CA HIS A 230 -1.27 -3.57 21.50
C HIS A 230 -0.29 -2.74 22.35
N CYS A 231 0.41 -1.79 21.72
CA CYS A 231 1.47 -0.96 22.31
C CYS A 231 1.24 0.56 22.18
N GLY A 232 0.18 1.03 21.50
CA GLY A 232 -0.11 2.46 21.33
C GLY A 232 -1.26 2.75 20.36
N GLU A 233 -1.22 3.91 19.69
CA GLU A 233 -2.25 4.39 18.75
C GLU A 233 -1.73 4.50 17.30
N GLY A 234 -0.50 4.07 17.03
CA GLY A 234 0.09 4.11 15.70
C GLY A 234 -0.57 3.11 14.75
N GLU A 235 -0.87 3.56 13.54
CA GLU A 235 -1.49 2.76 12.49
C GLU A 235 -0.81 3.00 11.13
N ALA A 236 -0.77 1.96 10.30
CA ALA A 236 -0.28 2.07 8.93
C ALA A 236 -0.83 0.95 8.05
N ILE A 237 -0.86 1.21 6.74
CA ILE A 237 -1.23 0.23 5.73
C ILE A 237 -0.09 0.13 4.72
N ALA A 238 0.24 -1.09 4.33
CA ALA A 238 1.18 -1.39 3.25
C ALA A 238 0.56 -2.35 2.24
N TRP A 239 0.96 -2.21 0.98
CA TRP A 239 0.46 -3.02 -0.12
C TRP A 239 1.58 -3.81 -0.79
N GLY A 240 1.30 -5.06 -1.10
CA GLY A 240 2.18 -5.89 -1.91
C GLY A 240 1.40 -6.94 -2.65
N CYS A 241 2.09 -7.97 -3.12
CA CYS A 241 1.48 -9.10 -3.79
C CYS A 241 2.07 -10.42 -3.30
N ASP A 242 1.52 -11.54 -3.75
CA ASP A 242 2.11 -12.85 -3.57
C ASP A 242 3.42 -13.05 -4.37
N LEU A 243 4.10 -14.17 -4.17
CA LEU A 243 5.31 -14.56 -4.91
C LEU A 243 5.03 -15.86 -5.65
N THR A 244 5.08 -15.81 -6.98
CA THR A 244 4.63 -16.90 -7.85
C THR A 244 5.76 -17.44 -8.72
N PHE A 245 5.54 -18.58 -9.37
CA PHE A 245 6.46 -19.10 -10.37
C PHE A 245 6.59 -18.19 -11.60
N GLU A 246 5.53 -17.46 -11.95
CA GLU A 246 5.53 -16.58 -13.10
C GLU A 246 6.44 -15.37 -12.88
N TYR A 247 6.53 -14.85 -11.65
CA TYR A 247 7.53 -13.82 -11.30
C TYR A 247 8.96 -14.27 -11.65
N VAL A 248 9.33 -15.49 -11.25
CA VAL A 248 10.66 -16.07 -11.51
C VAL A 248 10.86 -16.27 -13.00
N LYS A 249 9.85 -16.77 -13.71
CA LYS A 249 9.92 -17.02 -15.15
C LYS A 249 10.11 -15.72 -15.93
N ILE A 250 9.28 -14.70 -15.66
CA ILE A 250 9.39 -13.37 -16.25
C ILE A 250 10.82 -12.87 -16.05
N ASN A 251 11.30 -12.80 -14.81
CA ASN A 251 12.59 -12.18 -14.52
C ASN A 251 13.82 -13.03 -14.90
N ALA A 252 13.67 -14.33 -15.13
CA ALA A 252 14.75 -15.19 -15.63
C ALA A 252 14.87 -15.20 -17.16
N GLU A 253 13.74 -15.05 -17.87
CA GLU A 253 13.68 -15.09 -19.34
C GLU A 253 13.80 -13.69 -19.96
N TYR A 254 13.31 -12.65 -19.27
CA TYR A 254 13.40 -11.27 -19.72
C TYR A 254 14.81 -10.74 -19.46
N ARG A 255 15.63 -10.71 -20.51
CA ARG A 255 16.87 -9.91 -20.49
C ARG A 255 16.49 -8.43 -20.56
N THR A 256 16.52 -7.75 -19.41
CA THR A 256 16.41 -6.28 -19.28
C THR A 256 17.54 -5.56 -19.99
#